data_AF-A0A962VG31-F1
#
_entry.id   AF-A0A962VG31-F1
#
_cell.length_a   1.000
_cell.length_b   1.000
_cell.length_c   1.000
_cell.angle_alpha   90.00
_cell.angle_beta   90.00
_cell.angle_gamma   90.00
#
_symmetry.space_group_name_H-M   'P 1'
#
loop_
_entity.id
_entity.type
_entity.pdbx_description
1 polymer ?
#
loop_
_entity_poly.entity_id
_entity_poly.type
_entity_poly.pdbx_seq_one_letter_code
_entity_poly.pdbx_strand_id
1 'polypeptide(L)'
;QPIDFGLQYFCSHCRKCARECPCDAISFGDKIVFNGYEMWKPDVERCTRYRLTNAKGSACGRCMKTCPLNKVVDADGALLIRIAHWLGIRATRLKPLLVPLASWLDDLWGYGKRNPAKKWWFDHDLVKGVAVAARGTNGRDINPQRKVDPSRHKIAYYPAASMPPPDEPGPVALDRKTALAMQNLLETPEQARQRAARKGAIPLHYIPTPPRNQRPG
;
A
#
# COMPACT_ATOMS: atom_id res chain seq x y z
N GLN A 1 -23.85 -2.98 7.25
CA GLN A 1 -23.00 -2.63 8.41
C GLN A 1 -21.54 -2.92 8.04
N PRO A 2 -20.55 -2.12 8.48
CA PRO A 2 -19.12 -2.42 8.28
C PRO A 2 -18.70 -3.73 8.96
N ILE A 3 -17.62 -4.35 8.48
CA ILE A 3 -17.08 -5.60 9.05
C ILE A 3 -15.78 -5.35 9.80
N ASP A 4 -15.57 -6.11 10.88
CA ASP A 4 -14.29 -6.18 11.58
C ASP A 4 -13.89 -7.64 11.81
N PHE A 5 -12.85 -8.05 11.13
CA PHE A 5 -12.17 -9.34 11.35
C PHE A 5 -10.77 -9.14 11.93
N GLY A 6 -10.55 -7.97 12.54
CA GLY A 6 -9.32 -7.41 13.11
C GLY A 6 -8.14 -7.39 12.15
N LEU A 7 -8.39 -6.92 10.93
CA LEU A 7 -7.38 -6.60 9.93
C LEU A 7 -6.43 -5.50 10.42
N GLN A 8 -6.94 -4.53 11.18
CA GLN A 8 -6.15 -3.43 11.73
C GLN A 8 -4.97 -3.97 12.55
N TYR A 9 -5.24 -4.91 13.46
CA TYR A 9 -4.21 -5.56 14.25
C TYR A 9 -3.24 -6.37 13.38
N PHE A 10 -3.74 -7.12 12.40
CA PHE A 10 -2.91 -7.92 11.50
C PHE A 10 -1.88 -7.05 10.75
N CYS A 11 -2.36 -5.99 10.10
CA CYS A 11 -1.53 -5.11 9.27
C CYS A 11 -0.50 -4.32 10.09
N SER A 12 -0.82 -3.92 11.33
CA SER A 12 0.13 -3.25 12.23
C SER A 12 1.37 -4.08 12.55
N HIS A 13 1.29 -5.42 12.44
CA HIS A 13 2.38 -6.32 12.84
C HIS A 13 3.04 -7.08 11.68
N CYS A 14 2.36 -7.24 10.53
CA CYS A 14 2.87 -8.08 9.43
C CYS A 14 3.94 -7.40 8.56
N ARG A 15 3.67 -6.19 8.04
CA ARG A 15 4.55 -5.38 7.17
C ARG A 15 5.14 -6.07 5.91
N LYS A 16 4.71 -7.28 5.55
CA LYS A 16 5.24 -8.02 4.38
C LYS A 16 5.05 -7.28 3.06
N CYS A 17 3.89 -6.67 2.82
CA CYS A 17 3.65 -5.90 1.60
C CYS A 17 4.59 -4.68 1.47
N ALA A 18 4.94 -4.03 2.58
CA ALA A 18 5.90 -2.93 2.62
C ALA A 18 7.31 -3.42 2.30
N ARG A 19 7.72 -4.53 2.91
CA ARG A 19 9.00 -5.20 2.64
C ARG A 19 9.16 -5.63 1.19
N GLU A 20 8.10 -6.16 0.59
CA GLU A 20 8.16 -6.71 -0.77
C GLU A 20 7.89 -5.66 -1.87
N CYS A 21 7.60 -4.41 -1.51
CA CYS A 21 7.40 -3.32 -2.46
C CYS A 21 8.72 -2.99 -3.18
N PRO A 22 8.78 -3.05 -4.51
CA PRO A 22 10.03 -2.82 -5.25
C PRO A 22 10.45 -1.34 -5.31
N CYS A 23 9.57 -0.42 -4.97
CA CYS A 23 9.81 1.02 -4.99
C CYS A 23 9.57 1.71 -3.64
N ASP A 24 9.42 0.96 -2.55
CA ASP A 24 9.25 1.49 -1.19
C ASP A 24 8.13 2.54 -1.06
N ALA A 25 7.02 2.25 -1.73
CA ALA A 25 5.84 3.08 -1.74
C ALA A 25 4.90 2.80 -0.56
N ILE A 26 4.94 1.62 0.04
CA ILE A 26 4.04 1.25 1.14
C ILE A 26 4.75 1.56 2.46
N SER A 27 4.07 2.29 3.35
CA SER A 27 4.61 2.68 4.66
C SER A 27 4.91 1.47 5.56
N PHE A 28 6.01 1.52 6.30
CA PHE A 28 6.29 0.62 7.42
C PHE A 28 5.78 1.17 8.76
N GLY A 29 5.38 2.45 8.78
CA GLY A 29 4.91 3.16 9.96
C GLY A 29 3.42 2.98 10.24
N ASP A 30 2.92 3.79 11.16
CA ASP A 30 1.54 3.74 11.62
C ASP A 30 0.56 4.43 10.66
N LYS A 31 -0.72 4.29 10.97
CA LYS A 31 -1.80 5.00 10.27
C LYS A 31 -1.70 6.49 10.53
N ILE A 32 -2.17 7.24 9.55
CA ILE A 32 -2.36 8.68 9.62
C ILE A 32 -3.82 9.01 9.33
N VAL A 33 -4.22 10.23 9.60
CA VAL A 33 -5.40 10.82 8.95
C VAL A 33 -4.97 11.43 7.63
N PHE A 34 -5.74 11.17 6.58
CA PHE A 34 -5.52 11.72 5.25
C PHE A 34 -6.87 12.09 4.65
N ASN A 35 -7.07 13.37 4.32
CA ASN A 35 -8.33 13.89 3.77
C ASN A 35 -9.57 13.49 4.59
N GLY A 36 -9.46 13.50 5.92
CA GLY A 36 -10.57 13.26 6.85
C GLY A 36 -10.80 11.79 7.26
N TYR A 37 -10.01 10.85 6.77
CA TYR A 37 -10.14 9.43 7.15
C TYR A 37 -8.81 8.79 7.55
N GLU A 38 -8.88 7.78 8.40
CA GLU A 38 -7.73 7.04 8.89
C GLU A 38 -7.27 5.97 7.89
N MET A 39 -5.97 5.95 7.55
CA MET A 39 -5.40 4.95 6.64
C MET A 39 -3.88 4.80 6.77
N TRP A 40 -3.34 3.69 6.27
CA TRP A 40 -1.93 3.60 5.86
C TRP A 40 -1.80 4.15 4.44
N LYS A 41 -1.43 5.43 4.31
CA LYS A 41 -1.33 6.08 3.00
C LYS A 41 0.01 5.71 2.33
N PRO A 42 0.00 5.08 1.14
CA PRO A 42 1.22 4.83 0.38
C PRO A 42 1.68 6.09 -0.38
N ASP A 43 2.97 6.11 -0.74
CA ASP A 43 3.56 7.06 -1.70
C ASP A 43 3.04 6.75 -3.10
N VAL A 44 1.95 7.42 -3.46
CA VAL A 44 1.26 7.19 -4.74
C VAL A 44 2.11 7.62 -5.94
N GLU A 45 3.00 8.61 -5.78
CA GLU A 45 3.93 9.00 -6.85
C GLU A 45 4.91 7.87 -7.14
N ARG A 46 5.61 7.34 -6.12
CA ARG A 46 6.55 6.21 -6.30
C ARG A 46 5.86 4.98 -6.91
N CYS A 47 4.65 4.66 -6.44
CA CYS A 47 3.89 3.53 -6.97
C CYS A 47 3.52 3.76 -8.44
N THR A 48 2.98 4.93 -8.78
CA THR A 48 2.58 5.29 -10.15
C THR A 48 3.77 5.29 -11.08
N ARG A 49 4.89 5.93 -10.71
CA ARG A 49 6.13 5.90 -11.49
C ARG A 49 6.57 4.47 -11.76
N TYR A 50 6.66 3.63 -10.73
CA TYR A 50 7.06 2.24 -10.91
C TYR A 50 6.10 1.44 -11.81
N ARG A 51 4.78 1.61 -11.65
CA ARG A 51 3.79 0.92 -12.48
C ARG A 51 3.85 1.36 -13.94
N LEU A 52 4.09 2.64 -14.20
CA LEU A 52 4.10 3.19 -15.56
C LEU A 52 5.44 3.02 -16.29
N THR A 53 6.56 3.09 -15.58
CA THR A 53 7.89 3.20 -16.22
C THR A 53 8.80 1.99 -16.01
N ASN A 54 8.39 0.98 -15.23
CA ASN A 54 9.17 -0.25 -15.10
C ASN A 54 9.23 -0.99 -16.45
N ALA A 55 10.43 -1.10 -17.02
CA ALA A 55 10.66 -1.76 -18.31
C ALA A 55 10.77 -3.30 -18.24
N LYS A 56 10.56 -3.92 -17.06
CA LYS A 56 10.71 -5.37 -16.86
C LYS A 56 9.38 -6.10 -16.60
N GLY A 57 8.29 -5.55 -17.12
CA GLY A 57 6.93 -6.08 -16.98
C GLY A 57 5.89 -4.97 -17.10
N SER A 58 4.63 -5.34 -17.34
CA SER A 58 3.52 -4.40 -17.49
C SER A 58 2.85 -4.11 -16.14
N ALA A 59 2.95 -2.87 -15.66
CA ALA A 59 2.46 -2.45 -14.35
C ALA A 59 3.07 -3.22 -13.16
N CYS A 60 2.39 -3.19 -12.01
CA CYS A 60 2.79 -3.90 -10.80
C CYS A 60 1.57 -4.15 -9.90
N GLY A 61 1.52 -5.35 -9.30
CA GLY A 61 0.55 -5.76 -8.28
C GLY A 61 1.20 -6.61 -7.17
N ARG A 62 2.51 -6.46 -6.95
CA ARG A 62 3.30 -7.35 -6.08
C ARG A 62 2.83 -7.36 -4.62
N CYS A 63 2.31 -6.25 -4.11
CA CYS A 63 1.77 -6.16 -2.77
C CYS A 63 0.59 -7.12 -2.53
N MET A 64 -0.29 -7.30 -3.53
CA MET A 64 -1.39 -8.28 -3.46
C MET A 64 -0.85 -9.70 -3.44
N LYS A 65 0.09 -10.02 -4.35
CA LYS A 65 0.72 -11.35 -4.44
C LYS A 65 1.37 -11.81 -3.13
N THR A 66 2.02 -10.88 -2.43
CA THR A 66 2.85 -11.19 -1.24
C THR A 66 2.08 -11.10 0.08
N CYS A 67 0.83 -10.64 0.06
CA CYS A 67 0.00 -10.57 1.26
C CYS A 67 -0.24 -11.98 1.83
N PRO A 68 -0.05 -12.23 3.14
CA PRO A 68 -0.37 -13.51 3.74
C PRO A 68 -1.86 -13.89 3.66
N LEU A 69 -2.75 -12.92 3.43
CA LEU A 69 -4.18 -13.13 3.24
C LEU A 69 -4.55 -13.50 1.80
N ASN A 70 -3.61 -13.44 0.86
CA ASN A 70 -3.82 -13.87 -0.53
C ASN A 70 -3.60 -15.39 -0.64
N LYS A 71 -4.56 -16.18 -0.16
CA LYS A 71 -4.53 -17.64 -0.21
C LYS A 71 -5.82 -18.20 -0.80
N VAL A 72 -5.71 -19.43 -1.31
CA VAL A 72 -6.86 -20.26 -1.66
C VAL A 72 -7.47 -20.77 -0.36
N VAL A 73 -8.67 -20.29 -0.04
CA VAL A 73 -9.38 -20.58 1.23
C VAL A 73 -10.65 -21.42 1.03
N ASP A 74 -10.92 -21.83 -0.21
CA ASP A 74 -11.98 -22.75 -0.59
C ASP A 74 -11.53 -24.22 -0.45
N ALA A 75 -12.30 -25.15 -1.04
CA ALA A 75 -12.03 -26.57 -0.97
C ALA A 75 -10.70 -26.98 -1.63
N ASP A 76 -10.21 -26.20 -2.60
CA ASP A 76 -8.95 -26.46 -3.32
C ASP A 76 -7.73 -26.01 -2.52
N GLY A 77 -7.94 -25.25 -1.44
CA GLY A 77 -6.92 -24.78 -0.53
C GLY A 77 -6.49 -25.83 0.50
N ALA A 78 -5.22 -25.78 0.90
CA ALA A 78 -4.70 -26.63 1.98
C ALA A 78 -5.50 -26.44 3.28
N LEU A 79 -5.87 -27.53 3.94
CA LEU A 79 -6.67 -27.50 5.17
C LEU A 79 -6.05 -26.59 6.25
N LEU A 80 -4.73 -26.61 6.40
CA LEU A 80 -4.01 -25.74 7.34
C LEU A 80 -4.22 -24.25 7.05
N ILE A 81 -4.27 -23.84 5.78
CA ILE A 81 -4.53 -22.45 5.39
C ILE A 81 -5.94 -22.04 5.76
N ARG A 82 -6.91 -22.92 5.54
CA ARG A 82 -8.33 -22.69 5.89
C ARG A 82 -8.50 -22.53 7.40
N ILE A 83 -7.88 -23.41 8.19
CA ILE A 83 -7.84 -23.32 9.65
C ILE A 83 -7.17 -22.02 10.10
N ALA A 84 -6.02 -21.67 9.52
CA ALA A 84 -5.30 -20.45 9.87
C ALA A 84 -6.14 -19.19 9.59
N HIS A 85 -6.85 -19.13 8.46
CA HIS A 85 -7.75 -18.01 8.15
C HIS A 85 -8.94 -17.97 9.10
N TRP A 86 -9.56 -19.12 9.39
CA TRP A 86 -10.65 -19.21 10.36
C TRP A 86 -10.24 -18.71 11.74
N LEU A 87 -9.06 -19.14 12.23
CA LEU A 87 -8.49 -18.67 13.50
C LEU A 87 -8.16 -17.17 13.44
N GLY A 88 -7.59 -16.67 12.35
CA GLY A 88 -7.28 -15.26 12.17
C GLY A 88 -8.50 -14.34 12.27
N ILE A 89 -9.67 -14.84 11.84
CA ILE A 89 -10.95 -14.13 11.92
C ILE A 89 -11.61 -14.31 13.29
N ARG A 90 -11.70 -15.54 13.79
CA ARG A 90 -12.51 -15.91 14.97
C ARG A 90 -11.77 -15.79 16.30
N ALA A 91 -10.48 -16.08 16.35
CA ALA A 91 -9.68 -16.11 17.57
C ALA A 91 -9.06 -14.73 17.88
N THR A 92 -9.89 -13.70 17.97
CA THR A 92 -9.45 -12.29 18.12
C THR A 92 -8.56 -12.07 19.34
N ARG A 93 -8.84 -12.74 20.47
CA ARG A 93 -8.04 -12.66 21.70
C ARG A 93 -6.63 -13.24 21.57
N LEU A 94 -6.42 -14.17 20.64
CA LEU A 94 -5.13 -14.84 20.43
C LEU A 94 -4.26 -14.15 19.38
N LYS A 95 -4.71 -13.04 18.78
CA LYS A 95 -3.97 -12.33 17.73
C LYS A 95 -2.55 -11.89 18.10
N PRO A 96 -2.26 -11.45 19.34
CA PRO A 96 -0.89 -11.14 19.73
C PRO A 96 0.10 -12.29 19.56
N LEU A 97 -0.38 -13.52 19.66
CA LEU A 97 0.40 -14.73 19.40
C LEU A 97 0.31 -15.14 17.92
N LEU A 98 -0.90 -15.19 17.36
CA LEU A 98 -1.16 -15.77 16.04
C LEU A 98 -0.64 -14.90 14.89
N VAL A 99 -0.68 -13.58 14.99
CA VAL A 99 -0.27 -12.70 13.87
C VAL A 99 1.24 -12.71 13.63
N PRO A 100 2.11 -12.55 14.65
CA PRO A 100 3.55 -12.70 14.47
C PRO A 100 3.91 -14.10 13.98
N LEU A 101 3.30 -15.14 14.57
CA LEU A 101 3.51 -16.54 14.16
C LEU A 101 3.12 -16.77 12.70
N ALA A 102 1.93 -16.34 12.29
CA ALA A 102 1.44 -16.50 10.92
C ALA A 102 2.30 -15.73 9.92
N SER A 103 2.73 -14.51 10.25
CA SER A 103 3.61 -13.71 9.38
C SER A 103 4.98 -14.37 9.22
N TRP A 104 5.53 -14.92 10.30
CA TRP A 104 6.79 -15.66 10.28
C TRP A 104 6.68 -16.97 9.49
N LEU A 105 5.63 -17.78 9.73
CA LEU A 105 5.37 -19.01 8.98
C LEU A 105 5.15 -18.74 7.49
N ASP A 106 4.49 -17.64 7.14
CA ASP A 106 4.27 -17.24 5.75
C ASP A 106 5.59 -16.95 5.01
N ASP A 107 6.58 -16.39 5.71
CA ASP A 107 7.93 -16.22 5.19
C ASP A 107 8.74 -17.52 5.18
N LEU A 108 8.69 -18.30 6.25
CA LEU A 108 9.41 -19.58 6.39
C LEU A 108 9.02 -20.56 5.28
N TRP A 109 7.72 -20.72 5.03
CA TRP A 109 7.21 -21.59 3.97
C TRP A 109 7.37 -21.01 2.57
N GLY A 110 7.98 -19.83 2.44
CA GLY A 110 8.28 -19.23 1.15
C GLY A 110 7.03 -18.77 0.41
N TYR A 111 5.92 -18.52 1.09
CA TYR A 111 4.73 -18.03 0.42
C TYR A 111 5.00 -16.65 -0.19
N GLY A 112 4.58 -16.51 -1.45
CA GLY A 112 4.93 -15.35 -2.29
C GLY A 112 6.08 -15.62 -3.26
N LYS A 113 6.85 -16.70 -3.10
CA LYS A 113 7.81 -17.17 -4.13
C LYS A 113 7.07 -17.46 -5.45
N ARG A 114 7.81 -17.40 -6.56
CA ARG A 114 7.27 -17.75 -7.87
C ARG A 114 7.11 -19.27 -7.94
N ASN A 115 6.01 -19.72 -8.54
CA ASN A 115 5.83 -21.12 -8.91
C ASN A 115 6.01 -21.21 -10.44
N PRO A 116 7.17 -21.70 -10.95
CA PRO A 116 7.42 -21.79 -12.38
C PRO A 116 6.39 -22.61 -13.13
N ALA A 117 5.82 -23.65 -12.51
CA ALA A 117 4.78 -24.48 -13.11
C ALA A 117 3.47 -23.71 -13.39
N LYS A 118 3.27 -22.52 -12.80
CA LYS A 118 2.11 -21.65 -13.03
C LYS A 118 2.42 -20.51 -14.01
N LYS A 119 3.62 -20.43 -14.58
CA LYS A 119 3.97 -19.45 -15.62
C LYS A 119 3.57 -19.99 -17.00
N TRP A 120 2.29 -19.85 -17.33
CA TRP A 120 1.73 -20.33 -18.61
C TRP A 120 1.79 -19.27 -19.73
N TRP A 121 2.06 -18.00 -19.40
CA TRP A 121 2.12 -16.90 -20.36
C TRP A 121 3.52 -16.70 -20.95
N PHE A 122 3.57 -16.02 -22.09
CA PHE A 122 4.82 -15.66 -22.75
C PHE A 122 5.33 -14.28 -22.32
N ASP A 123 6.66 -14.12 -22.32
CA ASP A 123 7.31 -12.83 -22.03
C ASP A 123 7.49 -12.05 -23.35
N HIS A 124 6.47 -11.29 -23.75
CA HIS A 124 6.50 -10.42 -24.93
C HIS A 124 6.20 -8.96 -24.59
N ASP A 125 6.81 -8.04 -25.35
CA ASP A 125 6.50 -6.62 -25.37
C ASP A 125 5.93 -6.22 -26.75
N LEU A 126 5.16 -5.12 -26.80
CA LEU A 126 4.70 -4.52 -28.05
C LEU A 126 5.61 -3.33 -28.40
N VAL A 127 6.35 -3.43 -29.51
CA VAL A 127 7.19 -2.35 -30.03
C VAL A 127 6.67 -1.97 -31.42
N LYS A 128 6.20 -0.72 -31.55
CA LYS A 128 5.62 -0.19 -32.81
C LYS A 128 4.52 -1.11 -33.39
N GLY A 129 3.66 -1.65 -32.53
CA GLY A 129 2.56 -2.53 -32.92
C GLY A 129 2.94 -4.00 -33.18
N VAL A 130 4.21 -4.37 -33.03
CA VAL A 130 4.68 -5.75 -33.25
C VAL A 130 5.05 -6.40 -31.92
N ALA A 131 4.60 -7.64 -31.71
CA ALA A 131 4.98 -8.44 -30.56
C ALA A 131 6.42 -8.95 -30.71
N VAL A 132 7.28 -8.64 -29.74
CA VAL A 132 8.68 -9.04 -29.69
C VAL A 132 9.00 -9.69 -28.34
N ALA A 133 10.04 -10.50 -28.26
CA ALA A 133 10.51 -11.01 -26.98
C ALA A 133 10.86 -9.85 -26.02
N ALA A 134 10.42 -9.94 -24.77
CA ALA A 134 10.66 -8.90 -23.79
C ALA A 134 12.17 -8.71 -23.54
N ARG A 135 12.64 -7.46 -23.48
CA ARG A 135 14.07 -7.15 -23.24
C ARG A 135 14.54 -7.56 -21.84
N GLY A 136 13.62 -7.71 -20.90
CA GLY A 136 13.89 -8.23 -19.57
C GLY A 136 12.61 -8.43 -18.77
N THR A 137 12.62 -9.41 -17.86
CA THR A 137 11.45 -9.76 -17.05
C THR A 137 11.82 -9.81 -15.57
N ASN A 138 10.98 -9.21 -14.71
CA ASN A 138 11.18 -9.24 -13.26
C ASN A 138 11.02 -10.68 -12.70
N GLY A 139 12.11 -11.30 -12.25
CA GLY A 139 12.12 -12.61 -11.56
C GLY A 139 12.25 -12.51 -10.05
N ARG A 140 11.44 -11.68 -9.38
CA ARG A 140 11.61 -11.36 -7.95
C ARG A 140 11.02 -12.42 -7.02
N ASP A 141 11.84 -13.04 -6.19
CA ASP A 141 11.39 -13.84 -5.04
C ASP A 141 11.23 -12.98 -3.79
N ILE A 142 10.67 -13.55 -2.72
CA ILE A 142 10.51 -12.83 -1.44
C ILE A 142 11.87 -12.57 -0.81
N ASN A 143 11.98 -11.50 -0.01
CA ASN A 143 13.19 -11.19 0.74
C ASN A 143 12.87 -10.99 2.23
N PRO A 144 12.73 -12.08 3.02
CA PRO A 144 12.45 -11.99 4.45
C PRO A 144 13.50 -11.21 5.25
N GLN A 145 14.75 -11.18 4.74
CA GLN A 145 15.87 -10.53 5.42
C GLN A 145 16.00 -9.05 5.12
N ARG A 146 15.17 -8.52 4.23
CA ARG A 146 15.12 -7.09 3.97
C ARG A 146 14.61 -6.35 5.20
N LYS A 147 15.51 -5.64 5.87
CA LYS A 147 15.18 -4.72 6.96
C LYS A 147 15.11 -3.30 6.43
N VAL A 148 14.06 -2.59 6.81
CA VAL A 148 13.90 -1.15 6.55
C VAL A 148 13.68 -0.49 7.89
N ASP A 149 14.44 0.57 8.16
CA ASP A 149 14.25 1.41 9.33
C ASP A 149 13.01 2.32 9.10
N PRO A 150 11.90 2.13 9.85
CA PRO A 150 10.70 2.93 9.66
C PRO A 150 10.93 4.43 9.87
N SER A 151 11.89 4.82 10.71
CA SER A 151 12.20 6.24 11.00
C SER A 151 12.85 6.95 9.81
N ARG A 152 13.56 6.20 8.96
CA ARG A 152 14.19 6.72 7.74
C ARG A 152 13.29 6.60 6.51
N HIS A 153 12.18 5.87 6.62
CA HIS A 153 11.25 5.68 5.51
C HIS A 153 10.37 6.92 5.33
N LYS A 154 10.71 7.73 4.33
CA LYS A 154 9.92 8.90 3.94
C LYS A 154 8.87 8.53 2.90
N ILE A 155 7.63 8.96 3.13
CA ILE A 155 6.48 8.83 2.23
C ILE A 155 6.04 10.23 1.81
N ALA A 156 5.87 10.45 0.50
CA ALA A 156 5.30 11.69 -0.01
C ALA A 156 3.75 11.64 0.05
N TYR A 157 3.16 12.62 0.71
CA TYR A 157 1.71 12.75 0.87
C TYR A 157 1.19 13.95 0.07
N TYR A 158 0.17 13.69 -0.75
CA TYR A 158 -0.50 14.69 -1.59
C TYR A 158 -1.95 14.85 -1.11
N PRO A 159 -2.22 15.64 -0.06
CA PRO A 159 -3.57 15.83 0.46
C PRO A 159 -4.43 16.67 -0.50
N ALA A 160 -5.72 16.85 -0.22
CA ALA A 160 -6.66 17.51 -1.13
C ALA A 160 -6.22 18.92 -1.56
N ALA A 161 -5.61 19.70 -0.66
CA ALA A 161 -5.10 21.04 -0.98
C ALA A 161 -3.89 21.05 -1.94
N SER A 162 -3.24 19.90 -2.13
CA SER A 162 -2.14 19.75 -3.10
C SER A 162 -2.60 19.24 -4.46
N MET A 163 -3.88 18.91 -4.61
CA MET A 163 -4.43 18.48 -5.89
C MET A 163 -4.63 19.68 -6.81
N PRO A 164 -4.44 19.49 -8.13
CA PRO A 164 -4.82 20.49 -9.11
C PRO A 164 -6.27 20.95 -8.90
N PRO A 165 -6.57 22.24 -9.15
CA PRO A 165 -7.95 22.71 -9.24
C PRO A 165 -8.78 21.88 -10.23
N PRO A 166 -10.09 21.72 -10.02
CA PRO A 166 -10.96 21.00 -10.95
C PRO A 166 -10.98 21.58 -12.37
N ASP A 167 -10.73 22.88 -12.52
CA ASP A 167 -10.72 23.64 -13.77
C ASP A 167 -9.30 23.91 -14.30
N GLU A 168 -8.31 23.11 -13.90
CA GLU A 168 -6.92 23.28 -14.34
C GLU A 168 -6.76 22.92 -15.83
N PRO A 169 -6.36 23.87 -16.71
CA PRO A 169 -6.33 23.66 -18.16
C PRO A 169 -5.18 22.77 -18.65
N GLY A 170 -4.19 22.47 -17.80
CA GLY A 170 -2.96 21.84 -18.23
C GLY A 170 -2.32 20.90 -17.20
N PRO A 171 -1.19 20.29 -17.56
CA PRO A 171 -0.46 19.42 -16.65
C PRO A 171 0.13 20.22 -15.49
N VAL A 172 -0.03 19.72 -14.27
CA VAL A 172 0.59 20.28 -13.06
C VAL A 172 1.75 19.39 -12.64
N ALA A 173 2.93 19.98 -12.46
CA ALA A 173 4.08 19.27 -11.96
C ALA A 173 3.88 18.89 -10.48
N LEU A 174 4.28 17.67 -10.12
CA LEU A 174 4.22 17.22 -8.73
C LEU A 174 5.34 17.87 -7.91
N ASP A 175 5.00 18.52 -6.81
CA ASP A 175 5.98 18.99 -5.82
C ASP A 175 6.23 17.90 -4.77
N ARG A 176 7.21 17.04 -5.06
CA ARG A 176 7.61 15.97 -4.15
C ARG A 176 8.25 16.49 -2.85
N LYS A 177 8.94 17.64 -2.89
CA LYS A 177 9.61 18.19 -1.70
C LYS A 177 8.57 18.60 -0.67
N THR A 178 7.55 19.34 -1.10
CA THR A 178 6.42 19.73 -0.24
C THR A 178 5.64 18.50 0.22
N ALA A 179 5.39 17.54 -0.68
CA ALA A 179 4.70 16.29 -0.31
C ALA A 179 5.45 15.45 0.74
N LEU A 180 6.79 15.46 0.75
CA LEU A 180 7.57 14.82 1.81
C LEU A 180 7.48 15.59 3.13
N ALA A 181 7.47 16.92 3.07
CA ALA A 181 7.32 17.75 4.27
C ALA A 181 5.92 17.63 4.90
N MET A 182 4.90 17.26 4.12
CA MET A 182 3.53 17.04 4.61
C MET A 182 3.45 16.03 5.76
N GLN A 183 4.38 15.06 5.86
CA GLN A 183 4.40 14.09 6.95
C GLN A 183 4.36 14.75 8.34
N ASN A 184 4.96 15.93 8.49
CA ASN A 184 5.02 16.65 9.77
C ASN A 184 3.71 17.36 10.14
N LEU A 185 2.78 17.50 9.19
CA LEU A 185 1.50 18.20 9.36
C LEU A 185 0.31 17.24 9.49
N LEU A 186 0.50 15.97 9.15
CA LEU A 186 -0.57 14.99 9.19
C LEU A 186 -0.82 14.53 10.62
N GLU A 187 -2.08 14.62 11.03
CA GLU A 187 -2.51 14.14 12.33
C GLU A 187 -2.43 12.61 12.41
N THR A 188 -2.01 12.11 13.57
CA THR A 188 -2.28 10.74 13.97
C THR A 188 -3.79 10.53 14.17
N PRO A 189 -4.30 9.28 14.07
CA PRO A 189 -5.70 9.00 14.37
C PRO A 189 -6.14 9.47 15.75
N GLU A 190 -5.25 9.42 16.74
CA GLU A 190 -5.53 9.88 18.09
C GLU A 190 -5.68 11.41 18.18
N GLN A 191 -4.76 12.16 17.58
CA GLN A 191 -4.88 13.63 17.51
C GLN A 191 -6.18 14.05 16.82
N ALA A 192 -6.56 13.38 15.74
CA ALA A 192 -7.80 13.67 15.04
C ALA A 192 -9.05 13.35 15.88
N ARG A 193 -9.04 12.27 16.67
CA ARG A 193 -10.12 11.97 17.64
C ARG A 193 -10.24 13.07 18.70
N GLN A 194 -9.12 13.54 19.24
CA GLN A 194 -9.09 14.63 20.21
C GLN A 194 -9.60 15.94 19.62
N ARG A 195 -9.19 16.26 18.38
CA ARG A 195 -9.70 17.42 17.65
C ARG A 195 -11.21 17.33 17.43
N ALA A 196 -11.71 16.18 16.98
CA ALA A 196 -13.14 15.95 16.77
C ALA A 196 -13.94 16.08 18.07
N ALA A 197 -13.44 15.53 19.18
CA ALA A 197 -14.07 15.65 20.50
C ALA A 197 -14.21 17.11 20.96
N ARG A 198 -13.27 17.98 20.58
CA ARG A 198 -13.31 19.43 20.84
C ARG A 198 -14.03 20.24 19.76
N LYS A 199 -14.65 19.59 18.77
CA LYS A 199 -15.25 20.23 17.59
C LYS A 199 -14.28 21.18 16.86
N GLY A 200 -13.00 20.83 16.83
CA GLY A 200 -11.97 21.63 16.18
C GLY A 200 -12.12 21.66 14.66
N ALA A 201 -11.69 22.76 14.04
CA ALA A 201 -11.75 22.98 12.60
C ALA A 201 -11.01 21.89 11.80
N ILE A 202 -11.43 21.68 10.55
CA ILE A 202 -10.74 20.77 9.63
C ILE A 202 -9.40 21.39 9.24
N PRO A 203 -8.27 20.66 9.31
CA PRO A 203 -6.98 21.16 8.85
C PRO A 203 -7.02 21.61 7.39
N LEU A 204 -6.44 22.79 7.10
CA LEU A 204 -6.51 23.42 5.78
C LEU A 204 -5.98 22.54 4.65
N HIS A 205 -4.97 21.70 4.92
CA HIS A 205 -4.40 20.81 3.91
C HIS A 205 -5.37 19.71 3.44
N TYR A 206 -6.46 19.45 4.19
CA TYR A 206 -7.53 18.54 3.76
C TYR A 206 -8.66 19.24 2.99
N ILE A 207 -8.62 20.56 2.87
CA ILE A 207 -9.61 21.32 2.10
C ILE A 207 -9.18 21.27 0.62
N PRO A 208 -10.03 20.77 -0.31
CA PRO A 208 -9.70 20.75 -1.72
C PRO A 208 -9.46 22.16 -2.28
N THR A 209 -8.53 22.28 -3.23
CA THR A 209 -8.31 23.52 -3.97
C THR A 209 -9.60 23.91 -4.71
N PRO A 210 -10.18 25.11 -4.48
CA PRO A 210 -11.37 25.53 -5.18
C PRO A 210 -11.06 25.80 -6.67
N PRO A 211 -12.09 25.80 -7.54
CA PRO A 211 -11.96 26.28 -8.91
C PRO A 211 -11.32 27.67 -8.97
N ARG A 212 -10.50 27.92 -9.99
CA ARG A 212 -9.75 29.19 -10.14
C ARG A 212 -10.69 30.38 -10.32
N ASN A 213 -11.85 30.18 -10.96
CA ASN A 213 -12.90 31.19 -11.12
C ASN A 213 -13.68 31.53 -9.84
N GLN A 214 -13.42 30.84 -8.72
CA GLN A 214 -14.08 31.06 -7.43
C GLN A 214 -13.12 31.55 -6.33
N ARG A 215 -11.86 31.91 -6.67
CA ARG A 215 -10.95 32.49 -5.68
C ARG A 215 -11.37 33.93 -5.37
N PRO A 216 -11.62 34.30 -4.11
CA PRO A 216 -11.70 35.71 -3.75
C PRO A 216 -10.34 36.36 -4.07
N GLY A 217 -10.39 37.51 -4.74
CA GLY A 217 -9.22 38.32 -5.08
C GLY A 217 -8.49 38.89 -3.88
#